data_AF-A0A2M7MRT1-F1
#
_entry.id   AF-A0A2M7MRT1-F1
#
_cell.length_a   1.000
_cell.length_b   1.000
_cell.length_c   1.000
_cell.angle_alpha   90.00
_cell.angle_beta   90.00
_cell.angle_gamma   90.00
#
_symmetry.space_group_name_H-M   'P 1'
#
loop_
_entity.id
_entity.type
_entity.pdbx_description
1 polymer ?
#
loop_
_entity_poly.entity_id
_entity_poly.type
_entity_poly.pdbx_seq_one_letter_code
_entity_poly.pdbx_strand_id
1 'polypeptide(L)'
;MSLFPLPLLIETRASATAKGLRLALHLAALAALFLALLPTPARLAGIALLGASLWATWKQPVAVRLRAKADGQLEVWRDSAWKPLDLRPDSVALAWLIVLRWREGRKNRSLALPPDALSGEDHRRLRMWLRWKATPLQ
;
A
#
# COMPACT_ATOMS: atom_id res chain seq x y z
N MET A 1 31.74 -9.59 -2.48
CA MET A 1 30.67 -9.43 -3.49
C MET A 1 29.49 -8.68 -2.86
N SER A 2 29.50 -7.35 -2.99
CA SER A 2 28.48 -6.43 -2.49
C SER A 2 27.24 -6.47 -3.41
N LEU A 3 26.29 -7.36 -3.10
CA LEU A 3 25.10 -7.57 -3.93
C LEU A 3 24.08 -6.40 -3.92
N PHE A 4 24.24 -5.38 -3.05
CA PHE A 4 23.33 -4.23 -2.98
C PHE A 4 24.03 -2.98 -2.41
N PRO A 5 23.90 -1.79 -3.01
CA PRO A 5 24.16 -0.54 -2.30
C PRO A 5 23.01 -0.33 -1.31
N LEU A 6 23.23 -0.74 -0.07
CA LEU A 6 22.37 -0.41 1.05
C LEU A 6 22.87 0.91 1.66
N PRO A 7 21.97 1.81 2.09
CA PRO A 7 20.52 1.65 2.20
C PRO A 7 19.79 1.79 0.85
N LEU A 8 18.80 0.94 0.60
CA LEU A 8 17.95 1.03 -0.58
C LEU A 8 16.92 2.15 -0.34
N LEU A 9 17.16 3.30 -0.95
CA LEU A 9 16.24 4.44 -0.92
C LEU A 9 15.26 4.32 -2.06
N ILE A 10 13.98 4.26 -1.72
CA ILE A 10 12.89 4.04 -2.66
C ILE A 10 11.92 5.19 -2.55
N GLU A 11 11.72 5.91 -3.64
CA GLU A 11 10.66 6.91 -3.72
C GLU A 11 9.44 6.29 -4.37
N THR A 12 8.37 6.13 -3.60
CA THR A 12 7.11 5.65 -4.16
C THR A 12 6.41 6.81 -4.88
N ARG A 13 5.99 6.56 -6.11
CA ARG A 13 5.19 7.49 -6.91
C ARG A 13 3.71 7.18 -6.77
N ALA A 14 2.92 8.22 -7.03
CA ALA A 14 1.48 8.12 -7.19
C ALA A 14 1.15 7.17 -8.36
N SER A 15 0.78 5.93 -8.07
CA SER A 15 0.34 4.99 -9.12
C SER A 15 -1.01 5.46 -9.71
N ALA A 16 -0.98 5.92 -10.96
CA ALA A 16 -2.17 6.34 -11.70
C ALA A 16 -3.04 5.14 -12.10
N THR A 17 -2.42 4.02 -12.43
CA THR A 17 -3.04 2.74 -12.80
C THR A 17 -3.80 2.12 -11.63
N ALA A 18 -3.24 2.11 -10.42
CA ALA A 18 -3.97 1.66 -9.23
C ALA A 18 -5.15 2.58 -8.88
N LYS A 19 -5.06 3.88 -9.18
CA LYS A 19 -6.20 4.81 -9.05
C LYS A 19 -7.28 4.51 -10.09
N GLY A 20 -6.89 4.31 -11.35
CA GLY A 20 -7.80 3.99 -12.45
C GLY A 20 -8.54 2.68 -12.25
N LEU A 21 -7.83 1.60 -11.87
CA LEU A 21 -8.46 0.31 -11.58
C LEU A 21 -9.46 0.40 -10.42
N ARG A 22 -9.10 1.11 -9.34
CA ARG A 22 -10.02 1.33 -8.21
C ARG A 22 -11.26 2.11 -8.65
N LEU A 23 -11.10 3.16 -9.45
CA LEU A 23 -12.22 3.94 -9.96
C LEU A 23 -13.13 3.05 -10.83
N ALA A 24 -12.56 2.27 -11.74
CA ALA A 24 -13.30 1.35 -12.59
C ALA A 24 -14.09 0.32 -11.77
N LEU A 25 -13.49 -0.28 -10.75
CA LEU A 25 -14.17 -1.21 -9.84
C LEU A 25 -15.31 -0.55 -9.07
N HIS A 26 -15.14 0.68 -8.59
CA HIS A 26 -16.21 1.41 -7.90
C HIS A 26 -17.36 1.77 -8.86
N LEU A 27 -17.05 2.16 -10.10
CA LEU A 27 -18.07 2.41 -11.13
C LEU A 27 -18.83 1.14 -11.50
N ALA A 28 -18.13 0.01 -11.66
CA ALA A 28 -18.76 -1.28 -11.91
C ALA A 28 -19.66 -1.72 -10.75
N ALA A 29 -19.21 -1.56 -9.51
CA ALA A 29 -20.01 -1.85 -8.33
C ALA A 29 -21.25 -0.94 -8.21
N LEU A 30 -21.11 0.35 -8.53
CA LEU A 30 -22.22 1.29 -8.57
C LEU A 30 -23.24 0.88 -9.65
N ALA A 31 -22.78 0.53 -10.86
CA ALA A 31 -23.63 0.04 -11.94
C ALA A 31 -24.39 -1.23 -11.53
N ALA A 32 -23.71 -2.17 -10.86
CA ALA A 32 -24.33 -3.38 -10.34
C ALA A 32 -25.45 -3.08 -9.31
N LEU A 33 -25.28 -2.08 -8.43
CA LEU A 33 -26.33 -1.68 -7.48
C LEU A 33 -27.56 -1.06 -8.16
N PHE A 34 -27.36 -0.36 -9.28
CA PHE A 34 -28.46 0.19 -10.08
C PHE A 34 -29.19 -0.88 -10.90
N LEU A 35 -28.45 -1.83 -11.48
CA LEU A 35 -28.99 -2.95 -12.24
C LEU A 35 -29.66 -4.01 -11.35
N ALA A 36 -29.21 -4.14 -10.10
CA ALA A 36 -29.84 -5.03 -9.15
C ALA A 36 -31.24 -4.51 -8.77
N LEU A 37 -32.22 -5.41 -8.83
CA LEU A 37 -33.59 -5.20 -8.34
C LEU A 37 -33.61 -5.25 -6.80
N LEU A 38 -32.78 -4.41 -6.18
CA LEU A 38 -32.71 -4.27 -4.74
C LEU A 38 -33.80 -3.29 -4.27
N PRO A 39 -34.43 -3.55 -3.10
CA PRO A 39 -35.26 -2.55 -2.46
C PRO A 39 -34.42 -1.30 -2.14
N THR A 40 -35.03 -0.13 -2.26
CA THR A 40 -34.40 1.20 -2.07
C THR A 40 -33.47 1.29 -0.85
N PRO A 41 -33.83 0.83 0.37
CA PRO A 41 -32.92 0.90 1.52
C PRO A 41 -31.63 0.08 1.33
N ALA A 42 -31.70 -1.10 0.71
CA ALA A 42 -30.52 -1.92 0.45
C ALA A 42 -29.60 -1.27 -0.59
N ARG A 43 -30.17 -0.62 -1.61
CA ARG A 43 -29.41 0.15 -2.60
C ARG A 43 -28.70 1.34 -1.95
N LEU A 44 -29.39 2.11 -1.10
CA LEU A 44 -28.80 3.25 -0.38
C LEU A 44 -27.68 2.80 0.57
N ALA A 45 -27.86 1.70 1.28
CA ALA A 45 -26.82 1.12 2.13
C ALA A 45 -25.58 0.70 1.31
N GLY A 46 -25.79 0.07 0.14
CA GLY A 46 -24.71 -0.26 -0.79
C GLY A 46 -23.93 0.97 -1.28
N ILE A 47 -24.64 2.03 -1.67
CA ILE A 47 -24.02 3.30 -2.09
C ILE A 47 -23.21 3.93 -0.94
N ALA A 48 -23.77 3.94 0.27
CA ALA A 48 -23.07 4.47 1.45
C ALA A 48 -21.78 3.68 1.76
N LEU A 49 -21.83 2.35 1.67
CA LEU A 49 -20.65 1.49 1.85
C LEU A 49 -19.59 1.73 0.76
N LEU A 50 -19.99 1.87 -0.50
CA LEU A 50 -19.07 2.21 -1.59
C LEU A 50 -18.43 3.59 -1.38
N GLY A 51 -19.22 4.58 -0.96
CA GLY A 51 -18.71 5.91 -0.60
C GLY A 51 -17.70 5.87 0.55
N ALA A 52 -18.00 5.10 1.60
CA ALA A 52 -17.09 4.90 2.73
C ALA A 52 -15.78 4.20 2.32
N SER A 53 -15.86 3.20 1.45
CA SER A 53 -14.69 2.51 0.87
C SER A 53 -13.80 3.48 0.06
N LEU A 54 -14.42 4.30 -0.79
CA LEU A 54 -13.71 5.30 -1.59
C LEU A 54 -13.03 6.35 -0.70
N TRP A 55 -13.73 6.83 0.33
CA TRP A 55 -13.19 7.78 1.29
C TRP A 55 -12.00 7.22 2.08
N ALA A 56 -12.11 5.98 2.58
CA ALA A 56 -11.05 5.31 3.32
C ALA A 56 -9.79 5.10 2.47
N THR A 57 -9.96 4.81 1.18
CA THR A 57 -8.85 4.58 0.25
C THR A 57 -8.23 5.87 -0.28
N TRP A 58 -9.00 6.97 -0.39
CA TRP A 58 -8.49 8.29 -0.78
C TRP A 58 -7.53 8.88 0.28
N LYS A 59 -7.75 8.55 1.56
CA LYS A 59 -6.87 9.00 2.65
C LYS A 59 -5.51 8.29 2.71
N GLN A 60 -5.24 7.31 1.84
CA GLN A 60 -3.94 6.65 1.83
C GLN A 60 -2.87 7.56 1.20
N PRO A 61 -1.70 7.73 1.84
CA PRO A 61 -0.65 8.59 1.34
C PRO A 61 -0.16 8.10 -0.03
N VAL A 62 -0.19 9.02 -1.00
CA VAL A 62 0.01 8.75 -2.43
C VAL A 62 1.49 8.67 -2.82
N ALA A 63 2.38 9.23 -2.02
CA ALA A 63 3.82 9.18 -2.21
C ALA A 63 4.51 9.15 -0.85
N VAL A 64 5.38 8.17 -0.68
CA VAL A 64 6.10 7.86 0.57
C VAL A 64 7.53 7.50 0.18
N ARG A 65 8.54 8.12 0.78
CA ARG A 65 9.92 7.63 0.62
C ARG A 65 10.16 6.55 1.67
N LEU A 66 10.64 5.40 1.21
CA LEU A 66 11.01 4.27 2.03
C LEU A 66 12.52 4.09 1.99
N ARG A 67 13.10 3.70 3.11
CA ARG A 67 14.52 3.39 3.22
C ARG A 67 14.64 2.01 3.86
N ALA A 68 15.11 1.05 3.07
CA ALA A 68 15.38 -0.30 3.54
C ALA A 68 16.86 -0.42 3.92
N LYS A 69 17.12 -0.63 5.21
CA LYS A 69 18.49 -0.69 5.75
C LYS A 69 19.08 -2.09 5.65
N ALA A 70 20.39 -2.20 5.83
CA ALA A 70 21.09 -3.48 5.76
C ALA A 70 20.80 -4.43 6.93
N ASP A 71 20.44 -3.85 8.08
CA ASP A 71 20.08 -4.49 9.35
C ASP A 71 18.68 -5.09 9.37
N GLY A 72 17.90 -4.92 8.29
CA GLY A 72 16.54 -5.44 8.18
C GLY A 72 15.46 -4.47 8.67
N GLN A 73 15.83 -3.27 9.10
CA GLN A 73 14.89 -2.21 9.48
C GLN A 73 14.38 -1.46 8.23
N LEU A 74 13.06 -1.23 8.19
CA LEU A 74 12.44 -0.38 7.17
C LEU A 74 12.08 0.96 7.80
N GLU A 75 12.43 2.06 7.13
CA GLU A 75 12.09 3.41 7.57
C GLU A 75 11.22 4.11 6.52
N VAL A 76 10.39 5.04 7.01
CA VAL A 76 9.60 5.95 6.19
C VAL A 76 10.04 7.39 6.40
N TRP A 77 10.12 8.16 5.34
CA TRP A 77 10.31 9.61 5.44
C TRP A 77 8.97 10.28 5.76
N ARG A 78 8.88 10.87 6.96
CA ARG A 78 7.70 11.61 7.43
C ARG A 78 8.11 12.67 8.43
N ASP A 79 7.42 13.81 8.43
CA ASP A 79 7.67 14.93 9.34
C ASP A 79 9.14 15.39 9.29
N SER A 80 9.71 15.44 8.07
CA SER A 80 11.11 15.80 7.82
C SER A 80 12.16 14.90 8.49
N ALA A 81 11.79 13.67 8.89
CA ALA A 81 12.69 12.70 9.49
C ALA A 81 12.46 11.28 8.93
N TRP A 82 13.50 10.45 8.99
CA TRP A 82 13.36 9.00 8.81
C TRP A 82 12.82 8.40 10.10
N LYS A 83 11.66 7.75 10.02
CA LYS A 83 11.03 7.08 11.15
C LYS A 83 11.01 5.56 10.91
N PRO A 84 11.42 4.75 11.89
CA PRO A 84 11.35 3.30 11.75
C PRO A 84 9.90 2.82 11.67
N LEU A 85 9.66 1.80 10.86
CA LEU A 85 8.38 1.13 10.70
C LEU A 85 8.38 -0.17 11.49
N ASP A 86 7.43 -0.29 12.42
CA ASP A 86 7.11 -1.54 13.10
C ASP A 86 6.33 -2.46 12.14
N LEU A 87 7.07 -3.18 11.30
CA LEU A 87 6.54 -4.07 10.28
C LEU A 87 5.77 -5.22 10.93
N ARG A 88 4.51 -5.35 10.56
CA ARG A 88 3.68 -6.47 10.99
C ARG A 88 3.96 -7.72 10.15
N PRO A 89 3.89 -8.92 10.75
CA PRO A 89 4.08 -10.19 10.05
C PRO A 89 3.04 -10.43 8.95
N ASP A 90 1.88 -9.79 9.05
CA ASP A 90 0.81 -9.77 8.05
C ASP A 90 1.11 -8.87 6.82
N SER A 91 2.33 -8.37 6.68
CA SER A 91 2.82 -7.75 5.44
C SER A 91 3.02 -8.81 4.34
N VAL A 92 2.57 -8.51 3.12
CA VAL A 92 2.59 -9.47 2.00
C VAL A 92 3.40 -8.89 0.85
N ALA A 93 4.34 -9.66 0.31
CA ALA A 93 5.19 -9.24 -0.80
C ALA A 93 4.96 -10.14 -2.03
N LEU A 94 3.91 -9.85 -2.83
CA LEU A 94 3.59 -10.58 -4.05
C LEU A 94 4.42 -10.07 -5.24
N ALA A 95 4.46 -10.87 -6.31
CA ALA A 95 5.15 -10.52 -7.54
C ALA A 95 4.59 -9.24 -8.20
N TRP A 96 3.28 -9.01 -8.06
CA TRP A 96 2.52 -7.93 -8.68
C TRP A 96 1.96 -6.92 -7.67
N LEU A 97 2.18 -7.10 -6.37
CA LEU A 97 1.72 -6.19 -5.33
C LEU A 97 2.47 -6.42 -4.01
N ILE A 98 3.04 -5.36 -3.44
CA ILE A 98 3.57 -5.39 -2.08
C ILE A 98 2.60 -4.65 -1.17
N VAL A 99 2.07 -5.31 -0.14
CA VAL A 99 1.24 -4.70 0.90
C VAL A 99 2.05 -4.65 2.19
N LEU A 100 2.53 -3.45 2.52
CA LEU A 100 3.22 -3.18 3.78
C LEU A 100 2.20 -2.86 4.85
N ARG A 101 2.24 -3.56 5.97
CA ARG A 101 1.45 -3.26 7.16
C ARG A 101 2.39 -2.92 8.30
N TRP A 102 2.12 -1.81 8.97
CA TRP A 102 2.91 -1.42 10.12
C TRP A 102 2.06 -0.73 11.18
N ARG A 103 2.59 -0.67 12.39
CA ARG A 103 1.98 0.06 13.49
C ARG A 103 2.68 1.41 13.66
N GLU A 104 1.88 2.46 13.78
CA GLU A 104 2.33 3.82 14.09
C GLU A 104 1.64 4.28 15.37
N GLY A 105 2.33 4.11 16.50
CA GLY A 105 1.75 4.29 17.83
C GLY A 105 0.58 3.31 18.06
N ARG A 106 -0.64 3.83 18.21
CA ARG A 106 -1.88 3.01 18.34
C ARG A 106 -2.61 2.74 17.03
N LYS A 107 -2.15 3.31 15.90
CA LYS A 107 -2.85 3.21 14.61
C LYS A 107 -2.19 2.16 13.73
N ASN A 108 -3.01 1.23 13.23
CA ASN A 108 -2.59 0.32 12.17
C ASN A 108 -2.60 1.07 10.83
N ARG A 109 -1.51 0.95 10.08
CA ARG A 109 -1.33 1.55 8.76
C ARG A 109 -1.05 0.44 7.75
N SER A 110 -1.52 0.66 6.53
CA SER A 110 -1.22 -0.20 5.39
C SER A 110 -0.89 0.65 4.17
N LEU A 111 0.09 0.20 3.39
CA LEU A 111 0.49 0.81 2.13
C LEU A 111 0.55 -0.28 1.06
N ALA A 112 -0.24 -0.11 0.01
CA ALA A 112 -0.20 -0.94 -1.18
C ALA A 112 0.79 -0.32 -2.18
N LEU A 113 1.80 -1.08 -2.56
CA LEU A 113 2.86 -0.74 -3.49
C LEU A 113 2.78 -1.66 -4.71
N PRO A 114 1.99 -1.29 -5.71
CA PRO A 114 2.02 -1.96 -6.99
C PRO A 114 3.32 -1.66 -7.78
N PRO A 115 3.67 -2.47 -8.79
CA PRO A 115 4.90 -2.34 -9.57
C PRO A 115 5.06 -1.00 -10.29
N ASP A 116 3.96 -0.28 -10.49
CA ASP A 116 3.87 1.03 -11.13
C ASP A 116 4.09 2.19 -10.15
N ALA A 117 3.94 1.96 -8.84
CA ALA A 117 4.27 2.89 -7.78
C ALA A 117 5.79 2.97 -7.55
N LEU A 118 6.53 2.02 -8.11
CA LEU A 118 7.98 1.87 -8.04
C LEU A 118 8.53 1.72 -9.47
N SER A 119 9.85 1.79 -9.65
CA SER A 119 10.41 1.18 -10.85
C SER A 119 10.28 -0.35 -10.72
N GLY A 120 10.11 -1.08 -11.83
CA GLY A 120 9.98 -2.55 -11.78
C GLY A 120 11.18 -3.24 -11.11
N GLU A 121 12.36 -2.64 -11.23
CA GLU A 121 13.58 -3.07 -10.54
C GLU A 121 13.52 -2.80 -9.03
N ASP A 122 13.09 -1.61 -8.61
CA ASP A 122 12.94 -1.29 -7.18
C ASP A 122 11.86 -2.15 -6.52
N HIS A 123 10.77 -2.45 -7.23
CA HIS A 123 9.74 -3.38 -6.76
C HIS A 123 10.32 -4.78 -6.52
N ARG A 124 11.14 -5.28 -7.46
CA ARG A 124 11.84 -6.57 -7.31
C ARG A 124 12.81 -6.55 -6.13
N ARG A 125 13.63 -5.49 -6.01
CA ARG A 125 14.63 -5.34 -4.94
C ARG A 125 13.98 -5.24 -3.57
N LEU A 126 12.93 -4.44 -3.43
CA LEU A 126 12.16 -4.32 -2.20
C LEU A 126 11.53 -5.66 -1.80
N ARG A 127 10.95 -6.40 -2.76
CA ARG A 127 10.39 -7.73 -2.48
C ARG A 127 11.44 -8.71 -1.96
N MET A 128 12.61 -8.76 -2.60
CA MET A 128 13.70 -9.62 -2.15
C MET A 128 14.19 -9.20 -0.76
N TRP A 129 14.36 -7.90 -0.52
CA TRP A 129 14.73 -7.41 0.79
C TRP A 129 13.69 -7.76 1.86
N LEU A 130 12.39 -7.59 1.58
CA LEU A 130 11.31 -7.97 2.50
C LEU A 130 11.31 -9.47 2.81
N ARG A 131 11.55 -10.31 1.81
CA ARG A 131 11.55 -11.76 1.98
C ARG A 131 12.76 -12.29 2.76
N TRP A 132 13.92 -11.67 2.60
CA TRP A 132 15.20 -12.22 3.09
C TRP A 132 15.83 -11.44 4.23
N LYS A 133 15.48 -10.17 4.40
CA LYS A 133 16.14 -9.26 5.34
C LYS A 133 15.18 -8.55 6.29
N ALA A 134 13.89 -8.43 5.98
CA ALA A 134 12.99 -7.69 6.88
C ALA A 134 12.92 -8.37 8.25
N THR A 135 13.27 -7.60 9.27
CA THR A 135 13.15 -8.02 10.65
C THR A 135 11.93 -7.31 11.24
N PRO A 136 10.91 -8.05 11.72
CA PRO A 136 9.85 -7.45 12.52
C PRO A 136 10.48 -6.76 13.73
N LEU A 137 10.08 -5.53 14.04
CA LEU A 137 10.47 -4.92 15.30
C LEU A 137 9.74 -5.72 16.41
N GLN A 138 10.51 -6.34 17.30
CA GLN A 138 10.00 -7.11 18.44
C GLN A 138 9.46 -6.19 19.53
#